data_AF-A0A954XQS3-F1
#
_entry.id   AF-A0A954XQS3-F1
#
_cell.length_a   1.000
_cell.length_b   1.000
_cell.length_c   1.000
_cell.angle_alpha   90.00
_cell.angle_beta   90.00
_cell.angle_gamma   90.00
#
_symmetry.space_group_name_H-M   'P 1'
#
loop_
_entity.id
_entity.type
_entity.pdbx_description
1 polymer ?
#
loop_
_entity_poly.entity_id
_entity_poly.type
_entity_poly.pdbx_seq_one_letter_code
_entity_poly.pdbx_strand_id
1 'polypeptide(L)' 'MTDNIFHRIIEMPPPFNMIVIIMMIIFGTGLVTSVVKQIRKYACYRQEVEFKRDLLDRGMTVEEVERVVSAQPKDSSRA' A
#
# COMPACT_ATOMS: atom_id res chain seq x y z
N MET A 1 21.44 -12.40 -15.39
CA MET A 1 20.53 -13.18 -16.29
C MET A 1 19.50 -12.27 -16.95
N THR A 2 18.93 -11.32 -16.20
CA THR A 2 18.05 -10.25 -16.69
C THR A 2 18.70 -9.37 -17.76
N ASP A 3 19.97 -8.98 -17.60
CA ASP A 3 20.64 -8.03 -18.52
C ASP A 3 20.74 -8.54 -19.95
N ASN A 4 20.95 -9.86 -20.13
CA ASN A 4 21.02 -10.50 -21.44
C ASN A 4 19.67 -10.54 -22.18
N ILE A 5 18.56 -10.51 -21.43
CA ILE A 5 17.20 -10.53 -21.99
C ILE A 5 16.79 -9.12 -22.41
N PHE A 6 17.10 -8.11 -21.59
CA PHE A 6 16.84 -6.70 -21.92
C PHE A 6 17.58 -6.26 -23.18
N HIS A 7 18.85 -6.67 -23.36
CA HIS A 7 19.58 -6.35 -24.59
C HIS A 7 18.96 -6.94 -25.86
N ARG A 8 18.51 -8.21 -25.81
CA ARG A 8 17.83 -8.83 -26.96
C ARG A 8 16.47 -8.20 -27.30
N ILE A 9 15.77 -7.66 -26.30
CA ILE A 9 14.50 -6.96 -26.54
C ILE A 9 14.76 -5.61 -27.23
N ILE A 10 15.83 -4.91 -26.84
CA ILE A 10 16.19 -3.62 -27.42
C ILE A 10 16.69 -3.73 -28.86
N GLU A 11 17.37 -4.82 -29.20
CA GLU A 11 17.89 -5.08 -30.55
C GLU A 11 16.79 -5.44 -31.59
N MET A 12 15.54 -5.68 -31.16
CA MET A 12 14.45 -5.93 -32.10
C MET A 12 14.07 -4.65 -32.88
N PRO A 13 13.87 -4.74 -34.21
CA PRO A 13 13.51 -3.58 -35.02
C PRO A 13 12.19 -2.95 -34.55
N PRO A 14 12.07 -1.61 -34.55
CA PRO A 14 10.82 -0.92 -34.23
C PRO A 14 9.71 -1.38 -35.20
N PRO A 15 8.45 -1.55 -34.75
CA PRO A 15 7.83 -1.01 -33.52
C PRO A 15 7.71 -1.99 -32.33
N PHE A 16 8.05 -3.26 -32.52
CA PHE A 16 7.72 -4.33 -31.56
C PHE A 16 8.40 -4.15 -30.19
N ASN A 17 9.66 -3.71 -30.18
CA ASN A 17 10.43 -3.42 -28.97
C ASN A 17 9.73 -2.41 -28.03
N MET A 18 9.21 -1.30 -28.57
CA MET A 18 8.53 -0.28 -27.76
C MET A 18 7.30 -0.83 -27.03
N ILE A 19 6.51 -1.67 -27.69
CA ILE A 19 5.30 -2.26 -27.11
C ILE A 19 5.65 -3.16 -25.92
N VAL A 20 6.69 -3.99 -26.07
CA VAL A 20 7.14 -4.91 -25.02
C VAL A 20 7.64 -4.14 -23.80
N ILE A 21 8.41 -3.07 -24.01
CA ILE A 21 8.91 -2.22 -22.92
C ILE A 21 7.74 -1.55 -22.16
N ILE A 22 6.78 -0.96 -22.89
CA ILE A 22 5.62 -0.31 -22.27
C ILE A 22 4.80 -1.30 -21.45
N MET A 23 4.54 -2.50 -21.99
CA MET A 23 3.85 -3.56 -21.25
C MET A 23 4.61 -3.96 -19.98
N MET A 24 5.93 -4.15 -20.06
CA MET A 24 6.74 -4.48 -18.88
C MET A 24 6.63 -3.41 -17.79
N ILE A 25 6.66 -2.12 -18.16
CA ILE A 25 6.55 -1.02 -17.21
C ILE A 25 5.18 -1.00 -16.54
N ILE A 26 4.08 -1.16 -17.31
CA ILE A 26 2.72 -1.16 -16.76
C ILE A 26 2.51 -2.34 -15.80
N PHE A 27 2.90 -3.55 -16.20
CA PHE A 27 2.77 -4.73 -15.34
C PHE A 27 3.68 -4.64 -14.12
N GLY A 28 4.92 -4.17 -14.29
CA GLY A 28 5.87 -3.99 -13.19
C GLY A 28 5.36 -3.00 -12.15
N THR A 29 4.94 -1.80 -12.58
CA THR A 29 4.40 -0.78 -11.68
C THR A 29 3.09 -1.21 -11.01
N GLY A 30 2.23 -1.97 -11.71
CA GLY A 30 1.00 -2.54 -11.15
C GLY A 30 1.26 -3.52 -10.01
N LEU A 31 2.25 -4.40 -10.16
CA LEU A 31 2.66 -5.34 -9.12
C LEU A 31 3.23 -4.62 -7.90
N VAL A 32 4.16 -3.68 -8.11
CA VAL A 32 4.75 -2.89 -7.02
C VAL A 32 3.68 -2.13 -6.25
N THR A 33 2.77 -1.45 -6.94
CA THR A 33 1.68 -0.69 -6.31
C THR A 33 0.77 -1.60 -5.49
N SER A 34 0.50 -2.81 -5.96
CA SER A 34 -0.34 -3.78 -5.26
C SER A 34 0.32 -4.27 -3.97
N VAL A 35 1.63 -4.51 -3.99
CA VAL A 35 2.41 -4.87 -2.79
C VAL A 35 2.44 -3.70 -1.79
N VAL A 36 2.71 -2.48 -2.26
CA VAL A 36 2.71 -1.28 -1.40
C VAL A 36 1.37 -1.09 -0.69
N LYS A 37 0.24 -1.31 -1.39
CA LYS A 37 -1.10 -1.27 -0.77
C LYS A 37 -1.26 -2.31 0.34
N GLN A 38 -0.78 -3.52 0.13
CA GLN A 38 -0.83 -4.58 1.15
C GLN A 38 0.03 -4.24 2.37
N ILE A 39 1.25 -3.74 2.14
CA ILE A 39 2.15 -3.28 3.22
C ILE A 39 1.47 -2.18 4.03
N ARG A 40 0.89 -1.17 3.36
CA ARG A 40 0.18 -0.09 4.04
C ARG A 40 -0.99 -0.60 4.87
N LYS A 41 -1.79 -1.52 4.34
CA LYS A 41 -2.90 -2.16 5.07
C LYS A 41 -2.40 -2.88 6.32
N TYR A 42 -1.30 -3.61 6.21
CA TYR A 42 -0.70 -4.31 7.34
C TYR A 42 -0.14 -3.34 8.39
N ALA A 43 0.52 -2.27 7.95
CA ALA A 43 1.04 -1.23 8.84
C ALA A 43 -0.08 -0.54 9.63
N CYS A 44 -1.18 -0.16 8.97
CA CYS A 44 -2.35 0.42 9.65
C CYS A 44 -2.95 -0.55 10.67
N TYR A 45 -3.11 -1.84 10.32
CA TYR A 45 -3.62 -2.84 11.27
C TYR A 45 -2.74 -2.96 12.51
N ARG A 46 -1.41 -2.98 12.34
CA ARG A 46 -0.48 -3.04 13.47
C ARG A 46 -0.62 -1.83 14.38
N GLN A 47 -0.72 -0.63 13.81
CA GLN A 47 -0.93 0.61 14.56
C GLN A 47 -2.25 0.61 15.33
N GLU A 48 -3.34 0.11 14.73
CA GLU A 48 -4.64 0.00 15.41
C GLU A 48 -4.58 -0.96 16.61
N VAL A 49 -3.90 -2.10 16.47
CA VAL A 49 -3.75 -3.08 17.56
C VAL A 49 -2.89 -2.51 18.69
N GLU A 50 -1.80 -1.82 18.36
CA GLU A 50 -0.93 -1.18 19.33
C GLU A 50 -1.65 -0.04 20.07
N PHE A 51 -2.43 0.75 19.35
CA PHE A 51 -3.28 1.80 19.93
C PHE A 51 -4.31 1.23 20.91
N LYS A 52 -5.03 0.16 20.54
CA LYS A 52 -5.97 -0.50 21.46
C LYS A 52 -5.29 -1.02 22.73
N ARG A 53 -4.06 -1.55 22.61
CA ARG A 53 -3.28 -2.00 23.77
C ARG A 53 -2.90 -0.85 24.68
N ASP A 54 -2.38 0.25 24.13
CA ASP A 54 -2.02 1.44 24.92
C ASP A 54 -3.24 2.04 25.66
N LEU A 55 -4.42 2.02 25.06
CA LEU A 55 -5.65 2.47 25.74
C LEU A 55 -6.05 1.55 26.92
N LEU A 56 -5.93 0.23 26.75
CA LEU A 56 -6.17 -0.73 27.83
C LEU A 56 -5.14 -0.58 28.95
N ASP A 57 -3.86 -0.39 28.62
CA ASP A 57 -2.77 -0.20 29.59
C ASP A 57 -2.94 1.10 30.40
N ARG A 58 -3.61 2.11 29.81
CA ARG A 58 -4.02 3.34 30.51
C ARG A 58 -5.24 3.18 31.41
N GLY A 59 -5.77 1.95 31.53
CA GLY A 59 -6.88 1.61 32.43
C GLY A 59 -8.27 1.85 31.84
N MET A 60 -8.38 2.03 30.52
CA MET A 60 -9.66 2.21 29.85
C MET A 60 -10.39 0.87 29.74
N THR A 61 -11.71 0.87 29.97
CA THR A 61 -12.51 -0.34 29.81
C THR A 61 -12.70 -0.69 28.32
N VAL A 62 -12.95 -1.96 28.00
CA VAL A 62 -13.10 -2.43 26.61
C VAL A 62 -14.18 -1.62 25.85
N GLU A 63 -15.28 -1.31 26.52
CA GLU A 63 -16.42 -0.55 25.99
C GLU A 63 -16.05 0.90 25.62
N GLU A 64 -15.22 1.53 26.45
CA GLU A 64 -14.71 2.89 26.21
C GLU A 64 -13.69 2.91 25.07
N VAL A 65 -12.81 1.92 25.00
CA VAL A 65 -11.85 1.75 23.89
C VAL A 65 -12.59 1.61 22.55
N GLU A 66 -13.64 0.78 22.51
CA GLU A 66 -14.45 0.64 21.30
C GLU A 66 -15.15 1.94 20.91
N ARG A 67 -15.64 2.71 21.89
CA ARG A 67 -16.25 4.02 21.63
C ARG A 67 -15.23 5.03 21.08
N VAL A 68 -13.99 5.03 21.57
CA VAL A 68 -12.91 5.90 21.09
C VAL A 68 -12.47 5.50 19.68
N VAL A 69 -12.28 4.20 19.42
CA VAL A 69 -11.84 3.70 18.10
C VAL A 69 -12.93 3.88 17.04
N SER A 70 -14.20 3.76 17.41
CA SER A 70 -15.34 3.95 16.49
C SER A 70 -15.76 5.41 16.31
N ALA A 71 -15.16 6.34 17.07
CA ALA A 71 -15.46 7.76 16.95
C ALA A 71 -14.99 8.26 15.58
N GLN A 72 -15.94 8.53 14.69
CA GLN A 72 -15.67 9.23 13.43
C GLN A 72 -15.29 10.69 13.74
N PRO A 73 -14.26 11.25 13.09
CA PRO A 73 -14.01 12.68 13.17
C PRO A 73 -15.25 13.41 12.64
N LYS A 74 -15.93 14.16 13.51
CA LYS A 74 -16.94 15.10 13.05
C LYS A 74 -16.23 16.12 12.19
N ASP A 75 -16.56 16.16 10.91
CA ASP A 75 -16.06 17.16 9.98
C ASP A 75 -16.09 18.55 10.63
N SER A 76 -14.91 19.11 10.82
CA SER A 76 -14.69 20.54 11.05
C SER A 76 -14.97 21.33 9.76
N SER A 77 -16.07 21.03 9.08
CA SER A 77 -16.59 21.74 7.91
C SER A 77 -17.27 23.04 8.34
N ARG A 78 -16.55 23.89 9.09
CA ARG A 78 -16.83 25.31 9.29
C ARG A 78 -15.54 26.04 9.67
N ALA A 79 -14.81 26.52 8.67
CA ALA A 79 -14.13 27.82 8.64
C ALA A 79 -13.51 28.02 7.25
#